data_AF-H0GZN1-F1
#
_entry.id   AF-H0GZN1-F1
#
_cell.length_a   1.000
_cell.length_b   1.000
_cell.length_c   1.000
_cell.angle_alpha   90.00
_cell.angle_beta   90.00
_cell.angle_gamma   90.00
#
_symmetry.space_group_name_H-M   'P 1'
#
loop_
_entity.id
_entity.type
_entity.pdbx_description
1 polymer ?
#
loop_
_entity_poly.entity_id
_entity_poly.type
_entity_poly.pdbx_seq_one_letter_code
_entity_poly.pdbx_strand_id
1 'polypeptide(L)'
;MEDSRLLITLVLVFGVIFLRKFFQSNQHPSAQRLSTTGVNAHGRPQGPTQSALRRTNRANGGHPVTTQMVETVQNLAPNLHPEQIRYSLENTGSVEETVEKYLRGDEFSFPPGFEPSRAAIGANGAATNNNAAAGGEFNDPRKKNMICAENLLDKFHVNPNEDMSHMNFEDLDIEERKKLLVWQARKNLETKLQNDKNLQSLLA
;
A
#
# COMPACT_ATOMS: atom_id res chain seq x y z
N MET A 1 -23.37 -51.63 -7.56
CA MET A 1 -22.29 -51.17 -8.48
C MET A 1 -22.74 -50.01 -9.36
N GLU A 2 -24.03 -49.88 -9.65
CA GLU A 2 -24.60 -48.82 -10.51
C GLU A 2 -24.55 -47.44 -9.85
N ASP A 3 -24.84 -47.35 -8.54
CA ASP A 3 -24.82 -46.09 -7.78
C ASP A 3 -23.43 -45.45 -7.73
N SER A 4 -22.38 -46.26 -7.58
CA SER A 4 -20.99 -45.77 -7.60
C SER A 4 -20.57 -45.28 -8.99
N ARG A 5 -21.09 -45.88 -10.06
CA ARG A 5 -20.81 -45.42 -11.44
C ARG A 5 -21.48 -44.08 -11.72
N LEU A 6 -22.68 -43.86 -11.19
CA LEU A 6 -23.43 -42.62 -11.33
C LEU A 6 -22.78 -41.46 -10.54
N LEU A 7 -22.26 -41.73 -9.36
CA LEU A 7 -21.56 -40.73 -8.55
C LEU A 7 -20.24 -40.29 -9.21
N ILE A 8 -19.46 -41.23 -9.76
CA ILE A 8 -18.19 -40.93 -10.44
C ILE A 8 -18.42 -40.10 -11.72
N THR A 9 -19.45 -40.42 -12.51
CA THR A 9 -19.76 -39.65 -13.72
C THR A 9 -20.24 -38.24 -13.39
N LEU A 10 -21.03 -38.07 -12.32
CA LEU A 10 -21.49 -36.77 -11.86
C LEU A 10 -20.32 -35.87 -11.42
N VAL A 11 -19.40 -36.41 -10.61
CA VAL A 11 -18.19 -35.67 -10.17
C VAL A 11 -17.32 -35.27 -11.36
N LEU A 12 -17.17 -36.14 -12.36
CA LEU A 12 -16.38 -35.85 -13.56
C LEU A 12 -17.01 -34.74 -14.42
N VAL A 13 -18.33 -34.76 -14.59
CA VAL A 13 -19.06 -33.72 -15.33
C VAL A 13 -18.97 -32.37 -14.64
N PHE A 14 -19.18 -32.32 -13.31
CA PHE A 14 -19.02 -31.08 -12.56
C PHE A 14 -17.56 -30.60 -12.58
N GLY A 15 -16.58 -31.49 -12.46
CA GLY A 15 -15.16 -31.16 -12.59
C GLY A 15 -14.82 -30.50 -13.93
N VAL A 16 -15.28 -31.05 -15.05
CA VAL A 16 -15.05 -30.46 -16.38
C VAL A 16 -15.72 -29.09 -16.54
N ILE A 17 -16.92 -28.90 -15.98
CA ILE A 17 -17.61 -27.60 -15.99
C ILE A 17 -16.87 -26.56 -15.16
N PHE A 18 -16.37 -26.94 -13.97
CA PHE A 18 -15.58 -26.07 -13.11
C PHE A 18 -14.24 -25.70 -13.76
N LEU A 19 -13.53 -26.65 -14.38
CA LEU A 19 -12.31 -26.37 -15.14
C LEU A 19 -12.61 -25.41 -16.29
N ARG A 20 -13.68 -25.66 -17.07
CA ARG A 20 -14.06 -24.78 -18.18
C ARG A 20 -14.40 -23.36 -17.72
N LYS A 21 -15.06 -23.20 -16.58
CA LYS A 21 -15.35 -21.88 -16.00
C LYS A 21 -14.10 -21.20 -15.42
N PHE A 22 -13.17 -21.97 -14.87
CA PHE A 22 -11.90 -21.48 -14.33
C PHE A 22 -10.94 -21.00 -15.42
N PHE A 23 -10.91 -21.65 -16.59
CA PHE A 23 -10.07 -21.20 -17.73
C PHE A 23 -10.68 -20.05 -18.56
N GLN A 24 -11.95 -19.72 -18.37
CA GLN A 24 -12.63 -18.62 -19.08
C GLN A 24 -12.61 -17.28 -18.31
N SER A 25 -12.11 -17.23 -17.07
CA SER A 25 -12.32 -16.06 -16.19
C SER A 25 -11.28 -14.93 -16.30
N ASN A 26 -10.40 -14.92 -17.30
CA ASN A 26 -9.37 -13.87 -17.39
C ASN A 26 -9.21 -13.22 -18.78
N GLN A 27 -10.24 -13.25 -19.62
CA GLN A 27 -10.25 -12.45 -20.85
C GLN A 27 -10.95 -11.12 -20.61
N HIS A 28 -10.20 -10.14 -20.11
CA HIS A 28 -10.67 -8.77 -19.98
C HIS A 28 -10.84 -8.14 -21.39
N PRO A 29 -11.95 -7.41 -21.68
CA PRO A 29 -12.19 -6.78 -22.99
C PRO A 29 -11.16 -5.70 -23.38
N SER A 30 -10.27 -5.32 -22.45
CA SER A 30 -9.16 -4.39 -22.70
C SER A 30 -8.01 -5.03 -23.52
N ALA A 31 -7.85 -6.36 -23.50
CA ALA A 31 -6.77 -7.04 -24.24
C ALA A 31 -7.03 -7.17 -25.75
N GLN A 32 -8.27 -6.93 -26.22
CA GLN A 32 -8.62 -7.00 -27.64
C GLN A 32 -8.23 -5.75 -28.45
N ARG A 33 -7.72 -4.69 -27.80
CA ARG A 33 -7.41 -3.41 -28.45
C ARG A 33 -5.95 -3.19 -28.84
N LEU A 34 -5.09 -4.20 -28.71
CA LEU A 34 -3.66 -4.06 -29.06
C LEU A 34 -3.27 -4.65 -30.42
N SER A 35 -4.20 -5.26 -31.17
CA SER A 35 -3.88 -5.94 -32.44
C SER A 35 -4.08 -5.08 -33.70
N THR A 36 -4.40 -3.79 -33.59
CA THR A 36 -4.80 -2.94 -34.75
C THR A 36 -4.01 -1.64 -34.93
N THR A 37 -2.88 -1.45 -34.25
CA THR A 37 -1.99 -0.29 -34.52
C THR A 37 -0.66 -0.76 -35.11
N GLY A 38 -0.72 -1.18 -36.38
CA GLY A 38 0.47 -1.24 -37.23
C GLY A 38 0.90 0.18 -37.59
N VAL A 39 1.98 0.66 -36.99
CA VAL A 39 2.61 1.93 -37.33
C VAL A 39 3.35 1.79 -38.66
N ASN A 40 2.79 2.41 -39.71
CA ASN A 40 3.46 2.58 -40.99
C ASN A 40 4.64 3.56 -40.82
N ALA A 41 5.85 3.03 -40.87
CA ALA A 41 7.07 3.81 -41.02
C ALA A 41 7.15 4.38 -42.45
N HIS A 42 7.10 5.71 -42.57
CA HIS A 42 7.43 6.42 -43.82
C HIS A 42 8.74 7.18 -43.62
N GLY A 43 9.79 6.70 -44.28
CA GLY A 43 11.11 7.31 -44.29
C GLY A 43 11.18 8.58 -45.13
N ARG A 44 12.01 9.52 -44.70
CA ARG A 44 12.56 10.57 -45.56
C ARG A 44 13.97 10.93 -45.08
N PRO A 45 15.02 10.84 -45.92
CA PRO A 45 16.35 11.27 -45.56
C PRO A 45 16.57 12.71 -46.01
N GLN A 46 17.15 13.55 -45.15
CA GLN A 46 17.95 14.70 -45.57
C GLN A 46 18.73 15.23 -44.37
N GLY A 47 20.06 15.16 -44.44
CA GLY A 47 20.96 15.87 -43.54
C GLY A 47 20.89 17.39 -43.72
N PRO A 48 21.58 18.14 -42.86
CA PRO A 48 22.99 18.36 -43.17
C PRO A 48 23.94 18.18 -41.98
N THR A 49 25.17 17.88 -42.38
CA THR A 49 26.40 17.74 -41.61
C THR A 49 26.57 18.80 -40.52
N GLN A 50 26.59 18.35 -39.26
CA GLN A 50 27.21 19.10 -38.17
C GLN A 50 28.24 18.21 -37.50
N SER A 51 29.45 18.75 -37.44
CA SER A 51 30.68 18.24 -36.85
C SER A 51 30.39 17.39 -35.61
N ALA A 52 30.44 16.06 -35.78
CA ALA A 52 30.39 15.13 -34.67
C ALA A 52 31.69 15.29 -33.87
N LEU A 53 31.56 16.04 -32.77
CA LEU A 53 32.58 16.21 -31.75
C LEU A 53 33.19 14.84 -31.45
N ARG A 54 34.53 14.81 -31.49
CA ARG A 54 35.32 13.59 -31.35
C ARG A 54 34.84 12.77 -30.16
N ARG A 55 34.55 11.50 -30.47
CA ARG A 55 34.23 10.40 -29.57
C ARG A 55 35.10 10.44 -28.31
N THR A 56 34.60 11.10 -27.27
CA THR A 56 35.12 10.97 -25.92
C THR A 56 34.08 10.22 -25.10
N ASN A 57 34.55 9.14 -24.52
CA ASN A 57 34.10 8.57 -23.26
C ASN A 57 32.73 7.89 -23.30
N ARG A 58 32.73 6.63 -22.83
CA ARG A 58 31.59 5.99 -22.18
C ARG A 58 30.84 7.07 -21.42
N ALA A 59 29.66 7.43 -21.91
CA ALA A 59 28.75 8.29 -21.20
C ALA A 59 28.25 7.50 -19.98
N ASN A 60 29.08 7.44 -18.95
CA ASN A 60 28.73 7.00 -17.60
C ASN A 60 27.88 8.10 -16.95
N GLY A 61 26.78 8.47 -17.61
CA GLY A 61 25.79 9.41 -17.14
C GLY A 61 24.46 8.80 -17.52
N GLY A 62 23.74 8.31 -16.51
CA GLY A 62 22.62 7.38 -16.64
C GLY A 62 21.63 7.71 -17.76
N HIS A 63 20.99 6.67 -18.26
CA HIS A 63 19.95 6.78 -19.27
C HIS A 63 18.81 7.67 -18.74
N PRO A 64 18.24 8.56 -19.57
CA PRO A 64 17.12 9.39 -19.15
C PRO A 64 15.91 8.50 -18.87
N VAL A 65 15.51 8.42 -17.59
CA VAL A 65 14.36 7.62 -17.17
C VAL A 65 13.10 8.47 -17.14
N THR A 66 12.03 7.96 -17.75
CA THR A 66 10.70 8.57 -17.68
C THR A 66 9.87 7.95 -16.55
N THR A 67 8.93 8.71 -15.99
CA THR A 67 8.02 8.21 -14.94
C THR A 67 7.24 6.97 -15.39
N GLN A 68 6.88 6.90 -16.67
CA GLN A 68 6.15 5.76 -17.25
C GLN A 68 6.97 4.45 -17.22
N MET A 69 8.29 4.54 -17.39
CA MET A 69 9.17 3.37 -17.27
C MET A 69 9.20 2.85 -15.83
N VAL A 70 9.25 3.75 -14.85
CA VAL A 70 9.22 3.37 -13.41
C VAL A 70 7.89 2.72 -13.05
N GLU A 71 6.76 3.30 -13.47
CA GLU A 71 5.42 2.76 -13.19
C GLU A 71 5.22 1.37 -13.79
N THR A 72 5.72 1.14 -15.02
CA THR A 72 5.59 -0.16 -15.68
C THR A 72 6.34 -1.25 -14.93
N VAL A 73 7.57 -0.97 -14.47
CA VAL A 73 8.33 -1.91 -13.63
C VAL A 73 7.65 -2.08 -12.27
N GLN A 74 7.17 -1.00 -11.65
CA GLN A 74 6.52 -1.04 -10.33
C GLN A 74 5.26 -1.92 -10.32
N ASN A 75 4.47 -1.89 -11.39
CA ASN A 75 3.30 -2.75 -11.54
C ASN A 75 3.64 -4.24 -11.61
N LEU A 76 4.83 -4.58 -12.13
CA LEU A 76 5.33 -5.96 -12.22
C LEU A 76 6.12 -6.38 -10.96
N ALA A 77 6.73 -5.42 -10.29
CA ALA A 77 7.59 -5.60 -9.13
C ALA A 77 7.12 -4.71 -7.95
N PRO A 78 5.95 -5.01 -7.34
CA PRO A 78 5.37 -4.18 -6.28
C PRO A 78 6.22 -4.13 -5.00
N ASN A 79 7.12 -5.10 -4.82
CA ASN A 79 8.00 -5.19 -3.66
C ASN A 79 9.25 -4.30 -3.77
N LEU A 80 9.56 -3.77 -4.96
CA LEU A 80 10.70 -2.86 -5.16
C LEU A 80 10.28 -1.43 -4.90
N HIS A 81 11.20 -0.64 -4.33
CA HIS A 81 10.98 0.78 -4.13
C HIS A 81 11.11 1.55 -5.47
N PRO A 82 10.28 2.57 -5.74
CA PRO A 82 10.36 3.36 -6.96
C PRO A 82 11.75 3.93 -7.27
N GLU A 83 12.49 4.33 -6.23
CA GLU A 83 13.86 4.87 -6.40
C GLU A 83 14.89 3.79 -6.76
N GLN A 84 14.70 2.55 -6.30
CA GLN A 84 15.54 1.42 -6.73
C GLN A 84 15.30 1.08 -8.20
N ILE A 85 14.02 1.11 -8.60
CA ILE A 85 13.60 0.90 -9.99
C ILE A 85 14.19 1.99 -10.87
N ARG A 86 14.04 3.26 -10.47
CA ARG A 86 14.59 4.41 -11.19
C ARG A 86 16.10 4.30 -11.36
N TYR A 87 16.82 3.99 -10.30
CA TYR A 87 18.27 3.82 -10.37
C TYR A 87 18.67 2.64 -11.27
N SER A 88 17.95 1.52 -11.20
CA SER A 88 18.21 0.39 -12.10
C SER A 88 17.93 0.75 -13.57
N LEU A 89 16.87 1.50 -13.85
CA LEU A 89 16.53 1.99 -15.20
C LEU A 89 17.55 3.01 -15.72
N GLU A 90 18.13 3.84 -14.85
CA GLU A 90 19.22 4.75 -15.23
C GLU A 90 20.49 3.97 -15.62
N ASN A 91 20.69 2.78 -15.07
CA ASN A 91 21.83 1.91 -15.36
C ASN A 91 21.62 0.98 -16.57
N THR A 92 20.43 0.41 -16.74
CA THR A 92 20.10 -0.52 -17.86
C THR A 92 19.60 0.23 -19.09
N GLY A 93 18.89 1.34 -18.90
CA GLY A 93 18.26 2.12 -19.98
C GLY A 93 17.01 1.49 -20.58
N SER A 94 16.57 0.34 -20.07
CA SER A 94 15.42 -0.42 -20.60
C SER A 94 14.56 -1.00 -19.48
N VAL A 95 13.24 -0.94 -19.69
CA VAL A 95 12.24 -1.54 -18.79
C VAL A 95 12.36 -3.05 -18.81
N GLU A 96 12.51 -3.62 -20.00
CA GLU A 96 12.56 -5.05 -20.25
C GLU A 96 13.73 -5.69 -19.49
N GLU A 97 14.92 -5.10 -19.60
CA GLU A 97 16.12 -5.60 -18.93
C GLU A 97 16.01 -5.48 -17.40
N THR A 98 15.38 -4.41 -16.91
CA THR A 98 15.14 -4.20 -15.48
C THR A 98 14.13 -5.20 -14.91
N VAL A 99 13.07 -5.53 -15.67
CA VAL A 99 12.10 -6.56 -15.30
C VAL A 99 12.73 -7.94 -15.33
N GLU A 100 13.53 -8.25 -16.35
CA GLU A 100 14.22 -9.54 -16.44
C GLU A 100 15.17 -9.73 -15.25
N LYS A 101 15.92 -8.69 -14.89
CA LYS A 101 16.78 -8.64 -13.71
C LYS A 101 15.98 -8.93 -12.42
N TYR A 102 14.80 -8.34 -12.27
CA TYR A 102 13.91 -8.62 -11.14
C TYR A 102 13.41 -10.06 -11.12
N LEU A 103 12.97 -10.60 -12.26
CA LEU A 103 12.48 -11.97 -12.37
C LEU A 103 13.58 -13.02 -12.12
N ARG A 104 14.83 -12.67 -12.42
CA ARG A 104 16.02 -13.48 -12.08
C ARG A 104 16.32 -13.47 -10.58
N GLY A 105 15.75 -12.53 -9.82
CA GLY A 105 16.01 -12.36 -8.39
C GLY A 105 17.30 -11.59 -8.10
N ASP A 106 17.80 -10.80 -9.07
CA ASP A 106 19.00 -9.99 -8.86
C ASP A 106 18.72 -8.83 -7.90
N GLU A 107 19.78 -8.33 -7.25
CA GLU A 107 19.66 -7.25 -6.25
C GLU A 107 19.49 -5.86 -6.89
N PHE A 108 18.67 -5.04 -6.24
CA PHE A 108 18.40 -3.65 -6.61
C PHE A 108 18.96 -2.69 -5.56
N SER A 109 20.03 -1.99 -5.90
CA SER A 109 20.63 -0.98 -5.01
C SER A 109 19.86 0.35 -5.05
N PHE A 110 19.93 1.10 -3.97
CA PHE A 110 19.45 2.48 -3.93
C PHE A 110 20.45 3.43 -4.60
N PRO A 111 19.99 4.58 -5.15
CA PRO A 111 20.88 5.59 -5.70
C PRO A 111 21.76 6.21 -4.61
N PRO A 112 22.98 6.69 -4.96
CA PRO A 112 23.89 7.29 -4.00
C PRO A 112 23.27 8.55 -3.37
N GLY A 113 23.30 8.65 -2.04
CA GLY A 113 22.69 9.75 -1.29
C GLY A 113 21.19 9.57 -0.99
N PHE A 114 20.60 8.43 -1.37
CA PHE A 114 19.25 8.07 -0.93
C PHE A 114 19.32 7.34 0.41
N GLU A 115 18.94 8.05 1.47
CA GLU A 115 18.59 7.43 2.74
C GLU A 115 17.12 7.03 2.65
N PRO A 116 16.78 5.72 2.57
CA PRO A 116 15.40 5.31 2.72
C PRO A 116 14.96 5.73 4.12
N SER A 117 14.17 6.80 4.23
CA SER A 117 13.32 7.00 5.40
C SER A 117 12.57 5.69 5.55
N ARG A 118 12.84 4.96 6.64
CA ARG A 118 12.45 3.57 6.90
C ARG A 118 10.92 3.41 6.84
N ALA A 119 10.37 3.43 5.63
CA ALA A 119 9.02 3.05 5.31
C ALA A 119 9.05 1.53 5.14
N ALA A 120 8.24 0.87 5.96
CA ALA A 120 8.23 -0.57 6.16
C ALA A 120 8.07 -1.34 4.83
N ILE A 121 9.14 -1.98 4.38
CA ILE A 121 9.03 -3.24 3.64
C ILE A 121 9.05 -4.33 4.71
N GLY A 122 7.97 -5.10 4.76
CA GLY A 122 7.75 -6.15 5.75
C GLY A 122 8.90 -7.16 5.78
N ALA A 123 9.74 -7.04 6.80
CA ALA A 123 10.58 -8.13 7.27
C ALA A 123 9.97 -8.64 8.58
N ASN A 124 9.40 -9.84 8.52
CA ASN A 124 8.99 -10.60 9.68
C ASN A 124 10.15 -10.72 10.69
N GLY A 125 9.87 -10.40 11.94
CA GLY A 125 10.70 -10.83 13.08
C GLY A 125 11.43 -9.71 13.80
N ALA A 126 10.72 -8.96 14.64
CA ALA A 126 11.24 -8.50 15.93
C ALA A 126 10.08 -7.98 16.79
N ALA A 127 9.74 -8.72 17.85
CA ALA A 127 8.92 -8.21 18.94
C ALA A 127 9.66 -7.02 19.57
N THR A 128 9.11 -5.81 19.48
CA THR A 128 9.57 -4.67 20.29
C THR A 128 8.43 -3.69 20.52
N ASN A 129 7.86 -3.79 21.73
CA ASN A 129 7.25 -2.75 22.56
C ASN A 129 6.42 -1.66 21.85
N ASN A 130 5.09 -1.83 21.91
CA ASN A 130 4.07 -0.87 21.49
C ASN A 130 3.94 0.34 22.43
N ASN A 131 5.03 1.07 22.70
CA ASN A 131 5.01 2.35 23.44
C ASN A 131 5.86 3.43 22.74
N ALA A 132 5.73 3.52 21.42
CA ALA A 132 6.22 4.64 20.62
C ALA A 132 5.32 4.83 19.38
N ALA A 133 4.01 4.98 19.60
CA ALA A 133 3.09 5.42 18.58
C ALA A 133 3.14 6.96 18.47
N ALA A 134 3.28 7.47 17.25
CA ALA A 134 3.29 8.88 16.85
C ALA A 134 4.66 9.61 16.90
N GLY A 135 5.64 9.13 16.12
CA GLY A 135 6.95 9.79 16.01
C GLY A 135 7.51 9.97 14.61
N GLY A 136 6.78 9.68 13.53
CA GLY A 136 7.41 9.67 12.21
C GLY A 136 6.47 9.67 11.02
N GLU A 137 5.63 10.70 10.88
CA GLU A 137 4.95 11.04 9.61
C GLU A 137 4.18 12.37 9.70
N PHE A 138 4.80 13.39 10.30
CA PHE A 138 4.13 14.70 10.50
C PHE A 138 4.96 15.90 10.07
N ASN A 139 5.52 15.87 8.86
CA ASN A 139 6.18 17.05 8.27
C ASN A 139 5.78 17.27 6.79
N ASP A 140 4.59 16.84 6.36
CA ASP A 140 3.98 17.38 5.13
C ASP A 140 3.11 18.58 5.53
N PRO A 141 3.40 19.83 5.10
CA PRO A 141 2.59 21.00 5.43
C PRO A 141 1.14 20.90 4.90
N ARG A 142 0.85 19.97 3.98
CA ARG A 142 -0.50 19.65 3.50
C ARG A 142 -1.22 18.63 4.39
N LYS A 143 -0.50 17.83 5.16
CA LYS A 143 -1.05 16.90 6.15
C LYS A 143 -0.89 17.49 7.53
N LYS A 144 -1.64 18.56 7.82
CA LYS A 144 -1.78 19.07 9.20
C LYS A 144 -2.60 18.03 9.99
N ASN A 145 -1.95 17.20 10.82
CA ASN A 145 -2.58 16.37 11.83
C ASN A 145 -3.48 17.27 12.67
N MET A 146 -4.78 17.18 12.41
CA MET A 146 -5.83 17.78 13.23
C MET A 146 -6.15 16.90 14.46
N ILE A 147 -5.33 15.88 14.73
CA ILE A 147 -5.48 15.00 15.88
C ILE A 147 -4.87 15.72 17.08
N CYS A 148 -5.67 16.59 17.69
CA CYS A 148 -5.36 17.20 18.98
C CYS A 148 -5.95 16.32 20.09
N ALA A 149 -5.24 16.18 21.20
CA ALA A 149 -5.82 15.62 22.42
C ALA A 149 -6.90 16.58 22.94
N GLU A 150 -8.16 16.29 22.61
CA GLU A 150 -9.32 17.05 23.04
C GLU A 150 -9.91 16.44 24.31
N ASN A 151 -10.39 17.30 25.23
CA ASN A 151 -11.13 16.81 26.39
C ASN A 151 -12.53 16.39 25.95
N LEU A 152 -12.78 15.08 25.92
CA LEU A 152 -14.07 14.52 25.52
C LEU A 152 -15.21 14.94 26.46
N LEU A 153 -14.93 15.22 27.74
CA LEU A 153 -15.95 15.69 28.68
C LEU A 153 -16.43 17.09 28.29
N ASP A 154 -15.50 17.98 27.96
CA ASP A 154 -15.83 19.34 27.52
C ASP A 154 -16.50 19.33 26.16
N LYS A 155 -16.01 18.49 25.22
CA LYS A 155 -16.54 18.37 23.85
C LYS A 155 -18.00 17.90 23.81
N PHE A 156 -18.35 16.93 24.63
CA PHE A 156 -19.69 16.37 24.69
C PHE A 156 -20.53 16.96 25.83
N HIS A 157 -20.00 17.94 26.56
CA HIS A 157 -20.65 18.60 27.69
C HIS A 157 -21.13 17.59 28.76
N VAL A 158 -20.29 16.61 29.07
CA VAL A 158 -20.57 15.56 30.07
C VAL A 158 -20.06 16.02 31.42
N ASN A 159 -20.96 16.11 32.41
CA ASN A 159 -20.60 16.46 33.77
C ASN A 159 -20.04 15.22 34.52
N PRO A 160 -18.83 15.28 35.12
CA PRO A 160 -18.23 14.14 35.84
C PRO A 160 -19.07 13.58 37.00
N ASN A 161 -19.88 14.46 37.61
CA ASN A 161 -20.68 14.16 38.80
C ASN A 161 -22.11 13.74 38.47
N GLU A 162 -22.47 13.75 37.19
CA GLU A 162 -23.79 13.30 36.74
C GLU A 162 -23.89 11.77 36.84
N ASP A 163 -25.06 11.26 37.17
CA ASP A 163 -25.35 9.83 37.18
C ASP A 163 -26.21 9.47 35.98
N MET A 164 -25.60 8.79 35.02
CA MET A 164 -26.23 8.33 33.79
C MET A 164 -26.49 6.81 33.79
N SER A 165 -26.32 6.13 34.94
CA SER A 165 -26.41 4.67 35.03
C SER A 165 -27.80 4.09 34.70
N HIS A 166 -28.84 4.89 34.85
CA HIS A 166 -30.23 4.48 34.61
C HIS A 166 -30.65 4.58 33.13
N MET A 167 -29.81 5.14 32.26
CA MET A 167 -30.13 5.33 30.85
C MET A 167 -29.70 4.12 30.01
N ASN A 168 -30.60 3.65 29.14
CA ASN A 168 -30.33 2.57 28.19
C ASN A 168 -29.99 3.11 26.81
N PHE A 169 -28.97 2.54 26.15
CA PHE A 169 -28.54 2.99 24.82
C PHE A 169 -29.64 2.98 23.76
N GLU A 170 -30.61 2.07 23.85
CA GLU A 170 -31.65 1.88 22.84
C GLU A 170 -32.66 3.03 22.80
N ASP A 171 -32.94 3.62 23.97
CA ASP A 171 -33.97 4.63 24.15
C ASP A 171 -33.47 6.07 23.89
N LEU A 172 -32.14 6.24 23.83
CA LEU A 172 -31.50 7.54 23.71
C LEU A 172 -31.31 8.00 22.26
N ASP A 173 -31.28 9.31 22.07
CA ASP A 173 -30.87 9.92 20.80
C ASP A 173 -29.35 9.76 20.55
N ILE A 174 -28.87 10.09 19.35
CA ILE A 174 -27.44 9.91 19.00
C ILE A 174 -26.51 10.79 19.85
N GLU A 175 -26.95 11.97 20.26
CA GLU A 175 -26.18 12.92 21.04
C GLU A 175 -26.05 12.46 22.50
N GLU A 176 -27.14 11.97 23.08
CA GLU A 176 -27.22 11.36 24.40
C GLU A 176 -26.46 10.03 24.44
N ARG A 177 -26.52 9.21 23.38
CA ARG A 177 -25.68 8.00 23.28
C ARG A 177 -24.20 8.33 23.32
N LYS A 178 -23.77 9.39 22.63
CA LYS A 178 -22.37 9.85 22.67
C LYS A 178 -21.98 10.30 24.09
N LYS A 179 -22.85 11.07 24.75
CA LYS A 179 -22.65 11.50 26.14
C LYS A 179 -22.54 10.30 27.09
N LEU A 180 -23.47 9.35 26.98
CA LEU A 180 -23.48 8.13 27.77
C LEU A 180 -22.21 7.31 27.55
N LEU A 181 -21.76 7.17 26.30
CA LEU A 181 -20.53 6.44 25.97
C LEU A 181 -19.30 7.08 26.63
N VAL A 182 -19.18 8.40 26.56
CA VAL A 182 -18.08 9.15 27.18
C VAL A 182 -18.12 9.02 28.70
N TRP A 183 -19.31 9.14 29.30
CA TRP A 183 -19.51 8.97 30.73
C TRP A 183 -19.14 7.56 31.20
N GLN A 184 -19.60 6.52 30.51
CA GLN A 184 -19.27 5.13 30.82
C GLN A 184 -17.78 4.85 30.67
N ALA A 185 -17.15 5.35 29.59
CA ALA A 185 -15.70 5.23 29.41
C ALA A 185 -14.94 5.85 30.58
N ARG A 186 -15.39 7.03 31.06
CA ARG A 186 -14.81 7.69 32.24
C ARG A 186 -14.95 6.85 33.51
N LYS A 187 -16.14 6.35 33.84
CA LYS A 187 -16.37 5.53 35.05
C LYS A 187 -15.59 4.21 35.02
N ASN A 188 -15.51 3.57 33.85
CA ASN A 188 -14.72 2.36 33.64
C ASN A 188 -13.23 2.62 33.85
N LEU A 189 -12.72 3.76 33.35
CA LEU A 189 -11.31 4.15 33.53
C LEU A 189 -11.02 4.53 34.98
N GLU A 190 -11.91 5.24 35.67
CA GLU A 190 -11.78 5.52 37.12
C GLU A 190 -11.63 4.24 37.94
N THR A 191 -12.46 3.23 37.65
CA THR A 191 -12.41 1.92 38.31
C THR A 191 -11.10 1.19 37.98
N LYS A 192 -10.66 1.21 36.73
CA LYS A 192 -9.38 0.61 36.31
C LYS A 192 -8.19 1.32 36.96
N LEU A 193 -8.24 2.64 37.07
CA LEU A 193 -7.17 3.45 37.63
C LEU A 193 -6.92 3.13 39.10
N GLN A 194 -7.95 2.75 39.87
CA GLN A 194 -7.77 2.32 41.27
C GLN A 194 -6.95 1.02 41.39
N ASN A 195 -7.02 0.15 40.40
CA ASN A 195 -6.44 -1.19 40.45
C ASN A 195 -5.12 -1.31 39.65
N ASP A 196 -4.95 -0.51 38.60
CA ASP A 196 -3.83 -0.62 37.66
C ASP A 196 -2.73 0.42 37.94
N LYS A 197 -1.61 -0.05 38.50
CA LYS A 197 -0.42 0.78 38.77
C LYS A 197 0.25 1.31 37.51
N ASN A 198 0.21 0.57 36.40
CA ASN A 198 0.77 1.07 35.13
C ASN A 198 -0.04 2.27 34.65
N LEU A 199 -1.37 2.19 34.75
CA LEU A 199 -2.25 3.29 34.36
C LEU A 199 -2.06 4.52 35.27
N GLN A 200 -1.87 4.31 36.58
CA GLN A 200 -1.51 5.39 37.51
C GLN A 200 -0.18 6.06 37.15
N SER A 201 0.82 5.28 36.72
CA SER A 201 2.14 5.82 36.37
C SER A 201 2.13 6.74 35.15
N LEU A 202 1.11 6.64 34.29
CA LEU A 202 0.95 7.53 33.13
C LEU A 202 0.43 8.92 33.49
N LEU A 203 -0.04 9.11 34.73
CA LEU A 203 -0.58 10.38 35.22
C LEU A 203 0.43 11.17 36.09
N ALA A 204 1.59 10.59 36.40
CA ALA A 204 2.65 11.17 37.21
C ALA A 204 3.68 11.91 36.34
#